data_AF-A0A8T2R4U6-F1
#
_entry.id   AF-A0A8T2R4U6-F1
#
_cell.length_a   1.000
_cell.length_b   1.000
_cell.length_c   1.000
_cell.angle_alpha   90.00
_cell.angle_beta   90.00
_cell.angle_gamma   90.00
#
_symmetry.space_group_name_H-M   'P 1'
#
loop_
_entity.id
_entity.type
_entity.pdbx_description
1 polymer ?
#
loop_
_entity_poly.entity_id
_entity_poly.type
_entity_poly.pdbx_seq_one_letter_code
_entity_poly.pdbx_strand_id
1 'polypeptide(L)'
;MAVFGIWAALLFHNAKGIDNFYSLHSWLGIVTVSLFGLQWIFSYAIYWYPGASGKTRAAVLPWHAFIGLIIYCMALITAETGFLEKLTFLTVNGVIGKFSLEAMFVNSIGLLLILYGGLVILAAVLPRAS
;
A
#
# COMPACT_ATOMS: atom_id res chain seq x y z
N MET A 1 -11.65 0.45 1.83
CA MET A 1 -10.93 1.26 2.83
C MET A 1 -9.93 2.23 2.20
N ALA A 2 -9.09 1.82 1.24
CA ALA A 2 -8.12 2.72 0.60
C ALA A 2 -8.74 4.02 0.00
N VAL A 3 -9.86 3.90 -0.72
CA VAL A 3 -10.57 5.08 -1.29
C VAL A 3 -11.03 6.05 -0.21
N PHE A 4 -11.56 5.53 0.92
CA PHE A 4 -11.94 6.37 2.06
C PHE A 4 -10.73 7.04 2.71
N GLY A 5 -9.59 6.35 2.81
CA GLY A 5 -8.34 6.94 3.30
C GLY A 5 -7.83 8.09 2.43
N ILE A 6 -7.84 7.89 1.10
CA ILE A 6 -7.50 8.96 0.14
C ILE A 6 -8.47 10.13 0.27
N TRP A 7 -9.77 9.86 0.33
CA TRP A 7 -10.79 10.89 0.50
C TRP A 7 -10.56 11.71 1.79
N ALA A 8 -10.24 11.05 2.90
CA ALA A 8 -9.94 11.74 4.16
C ALA A 8 -8.69 12.63 4.06
N ALA A 9 -7.63 12.17 3.38
CA ALA A 9 -6.42 12.96 3.16
C ALA A 9 -6.70 14.21 2.30
N LEU A 10 -7.46 14.05 1.21
CA LEU A 10 -7.88 15.16 0.35
C LEU A 10 -8.76 16.17 1.10
N LEU A 11 -9.71 15.68 1.90
CA LEU A 11 -10.57 16.54 2.72
C LEU A 11 -9.73 17.36 3.71
N PHE A 12 -8.75 16.74 4.35
CA PHE A 12 -7.84 17.43 5.28
C PHE A 12 -6.99 18.50 4.58
N HIS A 13 -6.39 18.20 3.43
CA HIS A 13 -5.60 19.16 2.66
C HIS A 13 -6.46 20.34 2.19
N ASN A 14 -7.63 20.07 1.62
CA ASN A 14 -8.54 21.10 1.13
C ASN A 14 -9.03 22.01 2.26
N ALA A 15 -9.35 21.43 3.43
CA ALA A 15 -9.78 22.21 4.60
C ALA A 15 -8.64 23.08 5.19
N LYS A 16 -7.38 22.75 4.92
CA LYS A 16 -6.19 23.47 5.40
C LYS A 16 -5.50 24.31 4.33
N GLY A 17 -5.98 24.30 3.08
CA GLY A 17 -5.35 24.99 1.96
C GLY A 17 -3.96 24.44 1.61
N ILE A 18 -3.75 23.13 1.82
CA ILE A 18 -2.49 22.43 1.47
C ILE A 18 -2.62 21.88 0.05
N ASP A 19 -1.57 22.01 -0.75
CA ASP A 19 -1.54 21.44 -2.10
C ASP A 19 -1.63 19.91 -2.07
N ASN A 20 -2.29 19.34 -3.07
CA ASN A 20 -2.43 17.89 -3.19
C ASN A 20 -1.39 17.31 -4.16
N PHE A 21 -1.07 16.03 -3.97
CA PHE A 21 -0.28 15.22 -4.91
C PHE A 21 1.12 15.75 -5.27
N TYR A 22 1.81 16.43 -4.33
CA TYR A 22 3.19 16.90 -4.56
C TYR A 22 4.26 15.95 -4.01
N SER A 23 3.92 15.03 -3.09
CA SER A 23 4.89 14.17 -2.42
C SER A 23 5.06 12.82 -3.11
N LEU A 24 6.24 12.21 -2.98
CA LEU A 24 6.48 10.85 -3.47
C LEU A 24 5.50 9.83 -2.86
N HIS A 25 5.19 9.97 -1.57
CA HIS A 25 4.18 9.15 -0.89
C HIS A 25 2.83 9.20 -1.63
N SER A 26 2.37 10.41 -1.99
CA SER A 26 1.09 10.58 -2.70
C SER A 26 1.10 9.98 -4.10
N TRP A 27 2.22 10.05 -4.83
CA TRP A 27 2.37 9.45 -6.16
C TRP A 27 2.42 7.92 -6.08
N LEU A 28 3.18 7.36 -5.12
CA LEU A 28 3.19 5.92 -4.87
C LEU A 28 1.80 5.42 -4.48
N GLY A 29 1.09 6.15 -3.62
CA GLY A 29 -0.25 5.79 -3.17
C GLY A 29 -1.28 5.76 -4.29
N ILE A 30 -1.32 6.78 -5.15
CA ILE A 30 -2.30 6.81 -6.25
C ILE A 30 -2.02 5.74 -7.31
N VAL A 31 -0.74 5.49 -7.63
CA VAL A 31 -0.36 4.38 -8.52
C VAL A 31 -0.74 3.04 -7.88
N THR A 32 -0.43 2.82 -6.61
CA THR A 32 -0.73 1.57 -5.90
C THR A 32 -2.22 1.27 -5.89
N VAL A 33 -3.06 2.26 -5.54
CA VAL A 33 -4.53 2.07 -5.49
C VAL A 33 -5.11 1.87 -6.88
N SER A 34 -4.59 2.57 -7.90
CA SER A 34 -5.03 2.40 -9.29
C SER A 34 -4.68 0.99 -9.80
N LEU A 35 -3.44 0.54 -9.60
CA LEU A 35 -3.00 -0.81 -9.97
C LEU A 35 -3.78 -1.88 -9.22
N PHE A 36 -4.05 -1.69 -7.93
CA PHE A 36 -4.89 -2.59 -7.15
C PHE A 36 -6.31 -2.69 -7.74
N GLY A 37 -6.92 -1.56 -8.09
CA GLY A 37 -8.25 -1.54 -8.72
C GLY A 37 -8.27 -2.27 -10.06
N LEU A 38 -7.28 -2.01 -10.93
CA LEU A 38 -7.14 -2.70 -12.21
C LEU A 38 -6.93 -4.21 -12.01
N GLN A 39 -6.00 -4.59 -11.15
CA GLN A 39 -5.72 -5.99 -10.81
C GLN A 39 -6.99 -6.68 -10.33
N TRP A 40 -7.76 -6.05 -9.44
CA TRP A 40 -9.01 -6.59 -8.92
C TRP A 40 -10.05 -6.80 -10.04
N ILE A 41 -10.28 -5.80 -10.90
CA ILE A 41 -11.26 -5.88 -12.00
C ILE A 41 -10.88 -7.00 -12.99
N PHE A 42 -9.63 -7.06 -13.44
CA PHE A 42 -9.18 -8.10 -14.37
C PHE A 42 -9.25 -9.50 -13.75
N SER A 43 -8.82 -9.62 -12.49
CA SER A 43 -8.86 -10.89 -11.77
C SER A 43 -10.29 -11.37 -11.54
N TYR A 44 -11.20 -10.44 -11.25
CA TYR A 44 -12.63 -10.75 -11.15
C TYR A 44 -13.17 -11.28 -12.48
N ALA A 45 -12.88 -10.61 -13.60
CA ALA A 45 -13.33 -11.05 -14.93
C ALA A 45 -12.78 -12.43 -15.32
N ILE A 46 -11.52 -12.72 -14.98
CA ILE A 46 -10.82 -13.95 -15.37
C ILE A 46 -11.21 -15.13 -14.46
N TYR A 47 -11.19 -14.93 -13.15
CA TYR A 47 -11.33 -16.02 -12.17
C TYR A 47 -12.74 -16.16 -11.59
N TRP A 48 -13.58 -15.12 -11.68
CA TRP A 48 -14.91 -15.12 -11.10
C TRP A 48 -16.02 -15.03 -12.15
N TYR A 49 -16.34 -13.83 -12.64
CA TYR A 49 -17.45 -13.59 -13.58
C TYR A 49 -17.06 -12.52 -14.61
N PRO A 50 -17.27 -12.75 -15.93
CA PRO A 50 -17.92 -13.92 -16.56
C PRO A 50 -17.09 -15.21 -16.49
N GLY A 51 -15.80 -15.11 -16.15
CA GLY A 51 -14.90 -16.25 -16.01
C GLY A 51 -14.27 -16.65 -17.35
N ALA A 52 -12.94 -16.72 -17.37
CA ALA A 52 -12.19 -17.17 -18.53
C ALA A 52 -12.06 -18.71 -18.58
N SER A 53 -11.67 -19.24 -19.75
CA SER A 53 -11.38 -20.66 -19.93
C SER A 53 -10.22 -21.13 -19.02
N GLY A 54 -10.18 -22.44 -18.72
CA GLY A 54 -9.12 -23.02 -17.89
C GLY A 54 -7.70 -22.74 -18.42
N LYS A 55 -7.51 -22.79 -19.75
CA LYS A 55 -6.23 -22.44 -20.40
C LYS A 55 -5.81 -20.99 -20.11
N THR A 56 -6.75 -20.05 -20.21
CA THR A 56 -6.48 -18.63 -19.96
C THR A 56 -6.18 -18.39 -18.48
N ARG A 57 -6.97 -18.99 -17.58
CA ARG A 57 -6.74 -18.91 -16.13
C ARG A 57 -5.34 -19.41 -15.75
N ALA A 58 -4.93 -20.56 -16.29
CA ALA A 58 -3.61 -21.13 -16.07
C ALA A 58 -2.47 -20.24 -16.62
N ALA A 59 -2.66 -19.66 -17.81
CA ALA A 59 -1.68 -18.76 -18.42
C ALA A 59 -1.51 -17.43 -17.67
N VAL A 60 -2.60 -16.89 -17.10
CA VAL A 60 -2.59 -15.60 -16.39
C VAL A 60 -2.18 -15.74 -14.92
N LEU A 61 -2.37 -16.92 -14.31
CA LEU A 61 -2.10 -17.15 -12.89
C LEU A 61 -0.71 -16.67 -12.40
N PRO A 62 0.41 -16.99 -13.09
CA PRO A 62 1.72 -16.51 -12.63
C PRO A 62 1.83 -14.97 -12.69
N TRP A 63 1.24 -14.33 -13.69
CA TRP A 63 1.21 -12.87 -13.81
C TRP A 63 0.34 -12.23 -12.73
N HIS A 64 -0.83 -12.81 -12.46
CA HIS A 64 -1.71 -12.37 -11.39
C HIS A 64 -1.00 -12.41 -10.03
N ALA A 65 -0.34 -13.54 -9.71
CA ALA A 65 0.39 -13.68 -8.45
C ALA A 65 1.57 -12.68 -8.36
N PHE A 66 2.37 -12.57 -9.43
CA PHE A 66 3.52 -11.67 -9.46
C PHE A 66 3.13 -10.20 -9.30
N ILE A 67 2.17 -9.72 -10.11
CA ILE A 67 1.69 -8.33 -10.04
C ILE A 67 1.04 -8.06 -8.68
N GLY A 68 0.33 -9.03 -8.11
CA GLY A 68 -0.24 -8.93 -6.76
C GLY A 68 0.82 -8.68 -5.69
N LEU A 69 1.95 -9.39 -5.75
CA LEU A 69 3.08 -9.16 -4.84
C LEU A 69 3.74 -7.80 -5.04
N ILE A 70 3.89 -7.34 -6.29
CA ILE A 70 4.42 -6.00 -6.57
C ILE A 70 3.52 -4.92 -5.97
N ILE A 71 2.20 -4.99 -6.18
CA ILE A 71 1.23 -4.04 -5.61
C ILE A 71 1.30 -4.07 -4.08
N TYR A 72 1.43 -5.25 -3.48
CA TYR A 72 1.59 -5.38 -2.03
C TYR A 72 2.87 -4.68 -1.52
N CYS A 73 4.02 -4.90 -2.17
CA CYS A 73 5.26 -4.21 -1.85
C CYS A 73 5.13 -2.68 -2.00
N MET A 74 4.46 -2.21 -3.07
CA MET A 74 4.21 -0.78 -3.25
C MET A 74 3.33 -0.20 -2.14
N ALA A 75 2.34 -0.95 -1.65
CA ALA A 75 1.53 -0.55 -0.51
C ALA A 75 2.35 -0.42 0.78
N LEU A 76 3.28 -1.36 1.04
CA LEU A 76 4.20 -1.28 2.17
C LEU A 76 5.10 -0.04 2.07
N ILE A 77 5.73 0.20 0.92
CA ILE A 77 6.58 1.38 0.69
C ILE A 77 5.76 2.67 0.81
N THR A 78 4.53 2.69 0.31
CA THR A 78 3.62 3.84 0.46
C THR A 78 3.33 4.11 1.93
N ALA A 79 3.05 3.07 2.73
CA ALA A 79 2.80 3.24 4.16
C ALA A 79 4.04 3.76 4.91
N GLU A 80 5.23 3.17 4.66
CA GLU A 80 6.49 3.61 5.28
C GLU A 80 6.82 5.07 4.94
N THR A 81 6.69 5.44 3.66
CA THR A 81 6.91 6.83 3.24
C THR A 81 5.89 7.80 3.85
N GLY A 82 4.65 7.36 4.08
CA GLY A 82 3.62 8.15 4.76
C GLY A 82 3.89 8.36 6.25
N PHE A 83 4.36 7.32 6.95
CA PHE A 83 4.81 7.44 8.34
C PHE A 83 5.99 8.41 8.45
N LEU A 84 6.99 8.25 7.58
CA LEU A 84 8.14 9.14 7.53
C LEU A 84 7.72 10.58 7.26
N GLU A 85 6.93 10.84 6.22
CA GLU A 85 6.44 12.18 5.86
C GLU A 85 5.71 12.83 7.04
N LYS A 86 4.82 12.08 7.71
CA LYS A 86 4.05 12.61 8.85
C LYS A 86 4.94 12.92 10.06
N LEU A 87 5.86 12.03 10.42
CA LEU A 87 6.80 12.27 11.52
C LEU A 87 7.73 13.44 11.23
N THR A 88 8.22 13.55 9.99
CA THR A 88 9.02 14.70 9.55
C THR A 88 8.21 15.98 9.71
N PHE A 89 6.97 16.02 9.20
CA PHE A 89 6.09 17.19 9.34
C PHE A 89 5.89 17.59 10.81
N LEU A 90 5.57 16.64 11.69
CA LEU A 90 5.37 16.94 13.12
C LEU A 90 6.65 17.45 13.78
N THR A 91 7.80 16.89 13.42
CA THR A 91 9.10 17.27 13.97
C THR A 91 9.53 18.66 13.50
N VAL A 92 9.45 18.96 12.20
CA VAL A 92 9.91 20.25 11.66
C VAL A 92 9.01 21.42 12.10
N ASN A 93 7.74 21.15 12.40
CA ASN A 93 6.82 22.13 12.96
C ASN A 93 6.90 22.22 14.50
N GLY A 94 7.85 21.53 15.14
CA GLY A 94 8.05 21.59 16.59
C GLY A 94 6.93 20.95 17.42
N VAL A 95 6.05 20.15 16.80
CA VAL A 95 4.94 19.48 17.49
C VAL A 95 5.46 18.32 18.36
N ILE A 96 6.45 17.59 17.87
CA ILE A 96 7.08 16.47 18.58
C ILE A 96 8.61 16.55 18.49
N GLY A 97 9.29 15.95 19.47
CA GLY A 97 10.74 15.73 19.42
C GLY A 97 11.12 14.49 18.60
N LYS A 98 12.34 14.49 18.04
CA LYS A 98 12.90 13.36 17.25
C LYS A 98 12.90 12.02 18.01
N PHE A 99 13.07 12.07 19.33
CA PHE A 99 13.06 10.90 20.23
C PHE A 99 11.85 10.90 21.17
N SER A 100 10.78 11.58 20.79
CA SER A 100 9.52 11.53 21.53
C SER A 100 8.95 10.11 21.54
N LEU A 101 8.13 9.81 22.55
CA LEU A 101 7.43 8.53 22.64
C LEU A 101 6.60 8.24 21.38
N GLU A 102 5.92 9.27 20.85
CA GLU A 102 5.14 9.16 19.61
C GLU A 102 6.03 8.79 18.40
N ALA A 103 7.17 9.47 18.22
CA ALA A 103 8.10 9.16 17.13
C ALA A 103 8.66 7.72 17.23
N MET A 104 9.06 7.29 18.43
CA MET A 104 9.55 5.92 18.66
C MET A 104 8.47 4.88 18.43
N PHE A 105 7.23 5.18 18.83
CA PHE A 105 6.09 4.30 18.63
C PHE A 105 5.75 4.12 17.15
N VAL A 106 5.66 5.21 16.37
CA VAL A 106 5.37 5.14 14.94
C VAL A 106 6.50 4.43 14.18
N ASN A 107 7.77 4.68 14.51
CA ASN A 107 8.89 3.93 13.93
C ASN A 107 8.80 2.43 14.23
N SER A 108 8.37 2.06 15.44
CA SER A 108 8.17 0.65 15.80
C SER A 108 7.03 0.01 15.00
N ILE A 109 5.95 0.76 14.73
CA ILE A 109 4.87 0.31 13.84
C ILE A 109 5.40 0.08 12.41
N GLY A 110 6.23 0.97 11.88
CA GLY A 110 6.86 0.78 10.56
C GLY A 110 7.70 -0.51 10.51
N LEU A 111 8.54 -0.75 11.51
CA LEU A 111 9.33 -2.00 11.59
C LEU A 111 8.44 -3.25 11.65
N LEU A 112 7.36 -3.20 12.44
CA LEU A 112 6.39 -4.30 12.52
C LEU A 112 5.65 -4.50 11.19
N LEU A 113 5.33 -3.43 10.47
CA LEU A 113 4.67 -3.49 9.17
C LEU A 113 5.57 -4.14 8.12
N ILE A 114 6.86 -3.80 8.09
CA ILE A 114 7.85 -4.46 7.21
C ILE A 114 8.01 -5.94 7.57
N LEU A 115 8.11 -6.27 8.86
CA LEU A 115 8.21 -7.66 9.31
C LEU A 115 6.97 -8.48 8.88
N TYR A 116 5.78 -7.95 9.14
CA TYR A 116 4.52 -8.54 8.70
C TYR A 116 4.48 -8.69 7.17
N GLY A 117 4.89 -7.65 6.45
CA GLY A 117 5.04 -7.65 5.00
C GLY A 117 5.88 -8.82 4.49
N GLY A 118 7.08 -8.98 5.06
CA GLY A 118 8.00 -10.07 4.72
C GLY A 118 7.41 -11.45 5.00
N LEU A 119 6.71 -11.63 6.13
CA LEU A 119 6.06 -12.89 6.48
C LEU A 119 4.93 -13.25 5.51
N VAL A 120 4.13 -12.26 5.08
CA VAL A 120 3.07 -12.48 4.07
C VAL A 120 3.68 -12.88 2.73
N ILE A 121 4.74 -12.20 2.29
CA ILE A 121 5.44 -12.55 1.04
C ILE A 121 5.99 -13.97 1.13
N LEU A 122 6.68 -14.30 2.24
CA LEU A 122 7.22 -15.65 2.47
C LEU A 122 6.13 -16.71 2.40
N ALA A 123 5.01 -16.50 3.11
CA ALA A 123 3.88 -17.42 3.08
C ALA A 123 3.23 -17.57 1.70
N ALA A 124 3.25 -16.51 0.88
CA ALA A 124 2.69 -16.52 -0.47
C ALA A 124 3.57 -17.26 -1.49
N VAL A 125 4.90 -17.24 -1.31
CA VAL A 125 5.85 -17.85 -2.26
C VAL A 125 6.28 -19.27 -1.87
N LEU A 126 6.20 -19.62 -0.58
CA LEU A 126 6.58 -20.96 -0.15
C LEU A 126 5.62 -22.03 -0.71
N PRO A 127 6.15 -23.15 -1.22
CA PRO A 127 5.33 -24.28 -1.61
C PRO A 127 4.50 -24.76 -0.41
N ARG A 128 3.21 -25.03 -0.63
CA ARG A 128 2.43 -25.75 0.39
C ARG A 128 3.02 -27.15 0.50
N ALA A 129 3.32 -27.58 1.73
CA ALA A 129 3.66 -28.97 1.99
C ALA A 129 2.50 -29.84 1.50
N SER A 130 2.79 -30.70 0.53
CA SER A 130 1.87 -31.67 -0.08
C SER A 130 1.57 -32.81 0.86
#